data_AF-A0A6J7HRI7-F1
#
_entry.id   AF-A0A6J7HRI7-F1
#
_cell.length_a   1.000
_cell.length_b   1.000
_cell.length_c   1.000
_cell.angle_alpha   90.00
_cell.angle_beta   90.00
_cell.angle_gamma   90.00
#
_symmetry.space_group_name_H-M   'P 1'
#
loop_
_entity.id
_entity.type
_entity.pdbx_description
1 polymer ?
#
loop_
_entity_poly.entity_id
_entity_poly.type
_entity_poly.pdbx_seq_one_letter_code
_entity_poly.pdbx_strand_id
1 'polypeptide(L)' 'METLSTYLARGRHHSATASALGVHVNTLYQRLDAIDRLIGTQWRDPDNALDLQVLMRLRRSADLLGL' A
#
# COMPACT_ATOMS: atom_id res chain seq x y z
N MET A 1 3.53 4.58 -5.04
CA MET A 1 2.35 3.70 -5.04
C MET A 1 2.68 2.24 -4.75
N GLU A 2 3.79 1.70 -5.26
CA GLU A 2 4.16 0.28 -5.10
C GLU A 2 4.14 -0.21 -3.63
N THR A 3 4.78 0.50 -2.71
CA THR A 3 4.80 0.13 -1.27
C THR A 3 3.40 -0.03 -0.69
N LEU A 4 2.53 0.97 -0.86
CA LEU A 4 1.17 0.96 -0.31
C LEU A 4 0.31 -0.12 -0.98
N SER A 5 0.39 -0.24 -2.30
CA SER A 5 -0.36 -1.27 -3.05
C SER A 5 0.06 -2.69 -2.64
N THR A 6 1.37 -2.93 -2.42
CA THR A 6 1.90 -4.22 -1.98
C THR A 6 1.51 -4.50 -0.54
N TYR A 7 1.59 -3.49 0.33
CA TYR A 7 1.19 -3.60 1.73
C TYR A 7 -0.27 -4.00 1.89
N LEU A 8 -1.18 -3.33 1.16
CA LEU A 8 -2.61 -3.65 1.16
C LEU A 8 -2.86 -5.03 0.52
N ALA A 9 -2.20 -5.36 -0.60
CA ALA A 9 -2.32 -6.67 -1.24
C ALA A 9 -1.84 -7.84 -0.37
N ARG A 10 -0.89 -7.61 0.55
CA ARG A 10 -0.40 -8.59 1.52
C ARG A 10 -1.15 -8.54 2.85
N GLY A 11 -2.36 -7.98 2.89
CA GLY A 11 -3.20 -7.96 4.10
C GLY A 11 -2.60 -7.13 5.24
N ARG A 12 -1.75 -6.14 4.92
CA ARG A 12 -1.04 -5.28 5.89
C ARG A 12 0.00 -6.03 6.75
N HIS A 13 0.42 -7.22 6.33
CA HIS A 13 1.51 -7.96 6.98
C HIS A 13 2.87 -7.37 6.61
N HIS A 14 3.59 -6.83 7.60
CA HIS A 14 4.82 -6.09 7.38
C HIS A 14 5.96 -6.97 6.84
N SER A 15 6.16 -8.16 7.43
CA SER A 15 7.20 -9.11 6.98
C SER A 15 6.96 -9.60 5.54
N ALA A 16 5.73 -10.00 5.23
CA ALA A 16 5.35 -10.43 3.89
C ALA A 16 5.48 -9.30 2.85
N THR A 17 5.15 -8.07 3.24
CA THR A 17 5.29 -6.89 2.38
C THR A 17 6.75 -6.56 2.13
N ALA A 18 7.58 -6.52 3.18
CA ALA A 18 9.00 -6.22 3.08
C ALA A 18 9.73 -7.25 2.20
N SER A 19 9.42 -8.54 2.39
CA SER A 19 9.91 -9.63 1.55
C SER A 19 9.48 -9.46 0.08
N ALA A 20 8.20 -9.15 -0.18
CA ALA A 20 7.70 -8.93 -1.54
C ALA A 20 8.32 -7.71 -2.23
N LEU A 21 8.70 -6.69 -1.47
CA LEU A 21 9.35 -5.47 -1.98
C LEU A 21 10.88 -5.59 -2.05
N GLY A 22 11.47 -6.68 -1.59
CA GLY A 22 12.93 -6.85 -1.52
C GLY A 22 13.62 -5.84 -0.60
N VAL A 23 12.93 -5.35 0.44
CA VAL A 23 13.47 -4.37 1.40
C VAL A 23 13.48 -4.94 2.81
N HIS A 24 14.35 -4.38 3.66
CA HIS A 24 14.30 -4.68 5.09
C HIS A 24 13.02 -4.09 5.73
N VAL A 25 12.51 -4.74 6.78
CA VAL A 25 11.26 -4.32 7.45
C VAL A 25 11.32 -2.89 8.00
N ASN A 26 12.50 -2.43 8.44
CA ASN A 26 12.70 -1.05 8.89
C ASN A 26 12.47 -0.02 7.76
N THR A 27 12.94 -0.33 6.55
CA THR A 27 12.70 0.52 5.38
C THR A 27 11.22 0.55 5.03
N LEU A 28 10.50 -0.56 5.20
CA LEU A 28 9.04 -0.57 5.06
C LEU A 28 8.38 0.36 6.09
N TYR A 29 8.76 0.28 7.37
CA TYR A 29 8.22 1.18 8.41
C TYR A 29 8.45 2.65 8.07
N GLN A 30 9.65 3.02 7.63
CA GLN A 30 9.96 4.39 7.21
C GLN A 30 9.10 4.88 6.04
N ARG A 31 8.86 4.00 5.06
CA ARG A 31 7.98 4.31 3.92
C ARG A 31 6.52 4.47 4.34
N LEU A 32 6.03 3.63 5.25
CA LEU A 32 4.67 3.73 5.77
C LEU A 32 4.49 5.00 6.63
N ASP A 33 5.48 5.36 7.44
CA ASP A 33 5.52 6.62 8.20
C ASP A 33 5.54 7.85 7.27
N ALA A 34 6.27 7.77 6.15
CA ALA A 34 6.20 8.81 5.12
C ALA A 34 4.80 8.93 4.49
N ILE A 35 4.10 7.82 4.27
CA ILE A 35 2.71 7.83 3.80
C ILE A 35 1.79 8.46 4.84
N ASP A 36 1.95 8.12 6.13
CA ASP A 36 1.17 8.72 7.22
C ASP A 36 1.30 10.24 7.26
N ARG A 37 2.52 10.76 7.03
CA ARG A 37 2.76 12.20 6.94
C ARG A 37 2.12 12.85 5.72
N LEU A 38 2.00 12.13 4.61
CA LEU A 38 1.49 12.67 3.34
C LEU A 38 -0.03 12.72 3.27
N ILE A 39 -0.72 11.70 3.78
CA ILE A 39 -2.18 11.54 3.61
C ILE A 39 -2.92 11.37 4.95
N GLY A 40 -2.25 11.62 6.07
CA GLY A 40 -2.77 11.37 7.42
C GLY A 40 -2.68 9.90 7.82
N THR A 41 -3.10 9.53 9.02
CA THR A 41 -3.09 8.13 9.49
C THR A 41 -4.42 7.40 9.24
N GLN A 42 -5.49 8.13 8.90
CA GLN A 42 -6.83 7.57 8.72
C GLN A 42 -6.92 6.56 7.56
N TRP A 43 -6.00 6.60 6.60
CA TRP A 43 -5.96 5.58 5.54
C TRP A 43 -5.75 4.15 6.09
N ARG A 44 -5.23 4.02 7.32
CA ARG A 44 -5.01 2.74 7.99
C ARG A 44 -6.28 2.14 8.58
N ASP A 45 -7.34 2.94 8.76
CA ASP A 45 -8.64 2.45 9.20
C ASP A 45 -9.12 1.33 8.26
N PRO A 46 -9.72 0.25 8.77
CA PRO A 46 -10.06 -0.92 7.95
C PRO A 46 -10.86 -0.59 6.69
N ASP A 47 -11.86 0.29 6.81
CA ASP A 47 -12.72 0.69 5.69
C ASP A 47 -11.95 1.52 4.66
N ASN A 48 -11.21 2.53 5.11
CA ASN A 48 -10.37 3.37 4.23
C ASN A 48 -9.27 2.56 3.53
N ALA A 49 -8.68 1.59 4.22
CA ALA A 49 -7.65 0.70 3.67
C ALA A 49 -8.22 -0.21 2.58
N LEU A 50 -9.45 -0.71 2.76
CA LEU A 50 -10.16 -1.48 1.75
C LEU A 50 -10.46 -0.62 0.53
N ASP A 51 -11.01 0.57 0.73
CA ASP A 51 -11.31 1.50 -0.36
C ASP A 51 -10.06 1.84 -1.17
N LEU A 52 -8.95 2.13 -0.51
CA LEU A 52 -7.67 2.37 -1.17
C LEU A 52 -7.17 1.16 -1.94
N GLN A 53 -7.36 -0.05 -1.41
CA GLN A 53 -6.99 -1.28 -2.12
C GLN A 53 -7.80 -1.45 -3.40
N VAL A 54 -9.11 -1.17 -3.35
CA VAL A 54 -10.00 -1.21 -4.52
C VAL A 54 -9.59 -0.16 -5.53
N LEU A 55 -9.39 1.10 -5.12
CA LEU A 55 -8.97 2.19 -5.99
C LEU A 55 -7.64 1.90 -6.68
N MET A 56 -6.65 1.36 -5.97
CA MET A 56 -5.35 1.01 -6.57
C MET A 56 -5.46 -0.15 -7.57
N ARG A 57 -6.32 -1.13 -7.30
CA ARG A 57 -6.59 -2.22 -8.24
C ARG A 57 -7.30 -1.72 -9.48
N LEU A 58 -8.32 -0.89 -9.33
CA LEU A 58 -9.06 -0.30 -10.44
C LEU A 58 -8.14 0.56 -11.30
N ARG A 59 -7.30 1.40 -10.68
CA ARG A 59 -6.33 2.23 -11.41
C ARG A 59 -5.38 1.36 -12.23
N ARG A 60 -4.81 0.32 -11.64
CA ARG A 60 -3.94 -0.63 -12.37
C ARG A 60 -4.68 -1.30 -13.54
N SER A 61 -5.92 -1.72 -13.34
CA SER A 61 -6.73 -2.33 -14.40
C SER A 61 -7.04 -1.35 -15.53
N ALA A 62 -7.33 -0.09 -15.21
CA ALA A 62 -7.52 0.97 -16.19
C ALA A 62 -6.24 1.19 -17.01
N ASP A 63 -5.09 1.31 -16.35
CA ASP A 63 -3.79 1.47 -17.01
C ASP A 63 -3.49 0.28 -17.96
N LEU A 64 -3.85 -0.96 -17.57
CA LEU A 64 -3.69 -2.16 -18.41
C LEU A 64 -4.61 -2.17 -19.64
N LEU A 65 -5.78 -1.54 -19.55
CA LEU A 65 -6.73 -1.41 -20.64
C LEU A 65 -6.43 -0.20 -21.54
N GLY A 66 -5.40 0.59 -21.23
CA GLY A 66 -5.04 1.79 -21.97
C GLY A 66 -6.04 2.93 -21.79
N LEU A 67 -6.77 2.96 -20.67
CA LEU A 67 -7.71 4.02 -20.28
C LEU A 67 -7.01 5.15 -19.52
#